data_AF-A0A100WP14-F1
#
_entry.id   AF-A0A100WP14-F1
#
_cell.length_a   1.000
_cell.length_b   1.000
_cell.length_c   1.000
_cell.angle_alpha   90.00
_cell.angle_beta   90.00
_cell.angle_gamma   90.00
#
_symmetry.space_group_name_H-M   'P 1'
#
loop_
_entity.id
_entity.type
_entity.pdbx_description
1 polymer ?
#
loop_
_entity_poly.entity_id
_entity_poly.type
_entity_poly.pdbx_seq_one_letter_code
_entity_poly.pdbx_strand_id
1 'polypeptide(L)'
;MTSPLRVNPSALRSAAGDFDHLGTDSAGTGAALRFSALPAQLPGLTSGDACQQAGTAVDTACRRVADQYAKLSNNLKSAADTYEKTDAELGKKVKKAGDGTGEPGDGGDGTPPPPSGRQAAEPIPVEQVTYDKGSWPSGQDATRNYINQALDQRGVTDPAARQRWTEAYLTLTEHESSYNPMAINDWDVNAKPPNSTYNVSDGYGNGCSRGLAQCVPGTFAQYHQPGTSNNIYDPVANIAASMNYLEGYYHVAPDGSDIRAKIPQTNPGTHQGY
;
A
#
# COMPACT_ATOMS: atom_id res chain seq x y z
N MET A 1 3.43 33.08 2.80
CA MET A 1 3.96 32.14 3.80
C MET A 1 2.85 31.14 4.12
N THR A 2 2.86 29.98 3.48
CA THR A 2 1.96 28.87 3.82
C THR A 2 2.46 28.28 5.13
N SER A 3 1.62 28.26 6.17
CA SER A 3 1.93 27.58 7.42
C SER A 3 2.36 26.15 7.11
N PRO A 4 3.48 25.65 7.65
CA PRO A 4 3.91 24.28 7.42
C PRO A 4 2.78 23.36 7.89
N LEU A 5 2.34 22.47 6.99
CA LEU A 5 1.30 21.49 7.27
C LEU A 5 1.84 20.54 8.34
N ARG A 6 1.53 20.80 9.60
CA ARG A 6 1.88 19.91 10.72
C ARG A 6 0.76 18.90 10.86
N VAL A 7 1.04 17.64 10.54
CA VAL A 7 0.15 16.54 10.92
C VAL A 7 0.05 16.55 12.44
N ASN A 8 -1.17 16.45 12.97
CA ASN A 8 -1.42 16.36 14.41
C ASN A 8 -1.84 14.92 14.76
N PRO A 9 -0.93 14.06 15.26
CA PRO A 9 -1.23 12.68 15.63
C PRO A 9 -2.38 12.57 16.64
N SER A 10 -2.51 13.52 17.56
CA SER A 10 -3.62 13.51 18.53
C SER A 10 -4.98 13.73 17.86
N ALA A 11 -5.06 14.59 16.84
CA ALA A 11 -6.27 14.79 16.07
C ALA A 11 -6.63 13.54 15.23
N LEU A 12 -5.63 12.86 14.66
CA LEU A 12 -5.84 11.59 13.95
C LEU A 12 -6.37 10.50 14.89
N ARG A 13 -5.82 10.38 16.11
CA ARG A 13 -6.32 9.43 17.11
C ARG A 13 -7.72 9.77 17.60
N SER A 14 -8.03 11.07 17.76
CA SER A 14 -9.38 11.50 18.12
C SER A 14 -10.39 11.13 17.04
N ALA A 15 -10.08 11.41 15.77
CA ALA A 15 -10.92 11.01 14.64
C ALA A 15 -11.07 9.49 14.53
N ALA A 16 -10.02 8.72 14.83
CA ALA A 16 -10.12 7.26 14.91
C ALA A 16 -11.10 6.80 15.99
N GLY A 17 -11.08 7.44 17.16
CA GLY A 17 -12.07 7.19 18.22
C GLY A 17 -13.50 7.50 17.77
N ASP A 18 -13.71 8.60 17.05
CA ASP A 18 -15.03 8.93 16.50
C ASP A 18 -15.52 7.84 15.53
N PHE A 19 -14.64 7.29 14.69
CA PHE A 19 -14.99 6.17 13.80
C PHE A 19 -15.24 4.86 14.56
N ASP A 20 -14.55 4.58 15.65
CA ASP A 20 -14.86 3.42 16.51
C ASP A 20 -16.27 3.53 17.10
N HIS A 21 -16.65 4.74 17.54
CA HIS A 21 -17.99 5.02 18.04
C HIS A 21 -19.05 4.84 16.94
N LEU A 22 -18.84 5.42 15.75
CA LEU A 22 -19.74 5.25 14.61
C LEU A 22 -19.89 3.79 14.17
N GLY A 23 -18.80 3.00 14.23
CA GLY A 23 -18.83 1.57 13.95
C GLY A 23 -19.68 0.81 14.97
N THR A 24 -19.50 1.11 16.25
CA THR A 24 -20.29 0.52 17.34
C THR A 24 -21.77 0.87 17.22
N ASP A 25 -22.09 2.13 16.94
CA ASP A 25 -23.47 2.59 16.76
C ASP A 25 -24.13 1.94 15.55
N SER A 26 -23.39 1.81 14.43
CA SER A 26 -23.88 1.16 13.20
C SER A 26 -24.23 -0.30 13.44
N ALA A 27 -23.37 -1.05 14.15
CA ALA A 27 -23.62 -2.43 14.54
C ALA A 27 -24.73 -2.57 15.61
N GLY A 28 -24.91 -1.55 16.45
CA GLY A 28 -25.83 -1.52 17.58
C GLY A 28 -27.26 -1.05 17.27
N THR A 29 -27.58 -0.67 16.03
CA THR A 29 -28.91 -0.13 15.65
C THR A 29 -30.08 -1.06 15.98
N GLY A 30 -29.85 -2.37 16.11
CA GLY A 30 -30.87 -3.34 16.51
C GLY A 30 -32.02 -3.48 15.50
N ALA A 31 -31.87 -2.97 14.28
CA ALA A 31 -32.89 -3.02 13.24
C ALA A 31 -33.29 -4.46 12.92
N ALA A 32 -32.32 -5.39 12.88
CA ALA A 32 -32.57 -6.82 12.71
C ALA A 32 -33.51 -7.39 13.77
N LEU A 33 -33.27 -7.06 15.05
CA LEU A 33 -34.08 -7.53 16.19
C LEU A 33 -35.51 -7.02 16.11
N ARG A 34 -35.71 -5.80 15.57
CA ARG A 34 -37.04 -5.23 15.39
C ARG A 34 -37.80 -5.91 14.25
N PHE A 35 -37.15 -6.19 13.13
CA PHE A 35 -37.78 -6.87 11.99
C PHE A 35 -38.07 -8.35 12.26
N SER A 36 -37.19 -9.05 12.96
CA SER A 36 -37.35 -10.48 13.28
C SER A 36 -38.40 -10.75 14.37
N ALA A 37 -38.73 -9.74 15.20
CA ALA A 37 -39.76 -9.85 16.24
C ALA A 37 -41.20 -9.64 15.72
N LEU A 38 -41.37 -9.02 14.55
CA LEU A 38 -42.68 -8.70 13.97
C LEU A 38 -43.61 -9.91 13.77
N PRO A 39 -43.14 -11.09 13.31
CA PRO A 39 -44.02 -12.25 13.09
C PRO A 39 -44.64 -12.79 14.38
N ALA A 40 -43.93 -12.69 15.51
CA ALA A 40 -44.44 -13.11 16.81
C ALA A 40 -45.46 -12.13 17.40
N GLN A 41 -45.38 -10.85 17.03
CA GLN A 41 -46.28 -9.79 17.49
C GLN A 41 -47.57 -9.71 16.65
N LEU A 42 -47.57 -10.29 15.44
CA LEU A 42 -48.69 -10.24 14.50
C LEU A 42 -49.09 -11.66 14.05
N PRO A 43 -49.85 -12.41 14.86
CA PRO A 43 -50.35 -13.73 14.48
C PRO A 43 -51.17 -13.66 13.18
N GLY A 44 -50.82 -14.49 12.20
CA GLY A 44 -51.45 -14.51 10.87
C GLY A 44 -50.75 -13.68 9.79
N LEU A 45 -49.61 -13.06 10.10
CA LEU A 45 -48.78 -12.36 9.11
C LEU A 45 -48.15 -13.35 8.12
N THR A 46 -48.71 -13.43 6.91
CA THR A 46 -48.21 -14.30 5.84
C THR A 46 -46.84 -13.86 5.29
N SER A 47 -46.38 -12.66 5.62
CA SER A 47 -45.09 -12.10 5.21
C SER A 47 -43.98 -12.25 6.27
N GLY A 48 -44.16 -13.12 7.28
CA GLY A 48 -43.21 -13.27 8.39
C GLY A 48 -41.79 -13.60 7.94
N ASP A 49 -41.64 -14.50 6.98
CA ASP A 49 -40.33 -14.88 6.42
C ASP A 49 -39.65 -13.72 5.67
N ALA A 50 -40.44 -12.90 4.96
CA ALA A 50 -39.92 -11.71 4.28
C ALA A 50 -39.42 -10.66 5.30
N CYS A 51 -40.09 -10.51 6.43
CA CYS A 51 -39.62 -9.65 7.53
C CYS A 51 -38.30 -10.14 8.12
N GLN A 52 -38.13 -11.47 8.30
CA GLN A 52 -36.87 -12.04 8.77
C GLN A 52 -35.73 -11.81 7.77
N GLN A 53 -35.96 -12.07 6.48
CA GLN A 53 -34.97 -11.84 5.42
C GLN A 53 -34.55 -10.37 5.33
N ALA A 54 -35.51 -9.44 5.40
CA ALA A 54 -35.22 -8.02 5.45
C ALA A 54 -34.38 -7.64 6.68
N GLY A 55 -34.69 -8.20 7.85
CA GLY A 55 -33.90 -8.03 9.07
C GLY A 55 -32.45 -8.49 8.90
N THR A 56 -32.22 -9.68 8.35
CA THR A 56 -30.87 -10.21 8.07
C THR A 56 -30.10 -9.36 7.06
N ALA A 57 -30.77 -8.87 6.01
CA ALA A 57 -30.14 -8.03 5.00
C ALA A 57 -29.66 -6.69 5.57
N VAL A 58 -30.50 -6.03 6.37
CA VAL A 58 -30.15 -4.77 7.04
C VAL A 58 -29.00 -4.97 8.03
N ASP A 59 -29.05 -6.03 8.83
CA ASP A 59 -27.99 -6.40 9.78
C ASP A 59 -26.64 -6.65 9.10
N THR A 60 -26.67 -7.36 7.97
CA THR A 60 -25.48 -7.59 7.15
C THR A 60 -24.90 -6.27 6.61
N ALA A 61 -25.75 -5.36 6.14
CA ALA A 61 -25.31 -4.06 5.66
C ALA A 61 -24.73 -3.20 6.80
N CYS A 62 -25.37 -3.17 7.97
CA CYS A 62 -24.89 -2.48 9.16
C CYS A 62 -23.52 -2.99 9.61
N ARG A 63 -23.31 -4.32 9.63
CA ARG A 63 -21.99 -4.90 9.95
C ARG A 63 -20.93 -4.50 8.94
N ARG A 64 -21.24 -4.55 7.64
CA ARG A 64 -20.28 -4.11 6.60
C ARG A 64 -19.86 -2.66 6.79
N VAL A 65 -20.79 -1.77 7.12
CA VAL A 65 -20.50 -0.36 7.41
C VAL A 65 -19.63 -0.23 8.67
N ALA A 66 -19.95 -0.98 9.73
CA ALA A 66 -19.15 -1.02 10.95
C ALA A 66 -17.70 -1.49 10.68
N ASP A 67 -17.52 -2.52 9.83
CA ASP A 67 -16.20 -3.02 9.44
C ASP A 67 -15.39 -1.95 8.67
N GLN A 68 -16.05 -1.15 7.81
CA GLN A 68 -15.38 -0.04 7.12
C GLN A 68 -14.94 1.06 8.10
N TYR A 69 -15.78 1.41 9.08
CA TYR A 69 -15.42 2.38 10.11
C TYR A 69 -14.25 1.89 10.98
N ALA A 70 -14.26 0.62 11.39
CA ALA A 70 -13.16 0.01 12.12
C ALA A 70 -11.86 0.03 11.31
N LYS A 71 -11.93 -0.26 10.00
CA LYS A 71 -10.78 -0.19 9.10
C LYS A 71 -10.22 1.24 8.99
N LEU A 72 -11.08 2.24 8.86
CA LEU A 72 -10.68 3.63 8.79
C LEU A 72 -10.04 4.10 10.11
N SER A 73 -10.63 3.75 11.24
CA SER A 73 -10.08 3.99 12.57
C SER A 73 -8.67 3.41 12.72
N ASN A 74 -8.48 2.15 12.34
CA ASN A 74 -7.17 1.50 12.39
C ASN A 74 -6.15 2.20 11.49
N ASN A 75 -6.53 2.59 10.27
CA ASN A 75 -5.64 3.34 9.37
C ASN A 75 -5.21 4.68 9.98
N LEU A 76 -6.12 5.41 10.63
CA LEU A 76 -5.81 6.69 11.27
C LEU A 76 -4.88 6.52 12.48
N LYS A 77 -5.09 5.48 13.29
CA LYS A 77 -4.18 5.11 14.39
C LYS A 77 -2.79 4.77 13.86
N SER A 78 -2.71 3.90 12.85
CA SER A 78 -1.45 3.53 12.21
C SER A 78 -0.73 4.73 11.57
N ALA A 79 -1.47 5.66 10.97
CA ALA A 79 -0.90 6.89 10.42
C ALA A 79 -0.31 7.79 11.53
N ALA A 80 -1.02 7.93 12.66
CA ALA A 80 -0.53 8.66 13.82
C ALA A 80 0.76 8.04 14.39
N ASP A 81 0.76 6.72 14.56
CA ASP A 81 1.92 5.98 15.09
C ASP A 81 3.11 6.06 14.14
N THR A 82 2.87 5.94 12.83
CA THR A 82 3.92 6.06 11.81
C THR A 82 4.52 7.46 11.82
N TYR A 83 3.69 8.50 11.89
CA TYR A 83 4.17 9.89 11.94
C TYR A 83 5.06 10.13 13.16
N GLU A 84 4.62 9.72 14.35
CA GLU A 84 5.40 9.89 15.58
C GLU A 84 6.70 9.08 15.58
N LYS A 85 6.66 7.84 15.07
CA LYS A 85 7.86 7.01 14.93
C LYS A 85 8.86 7.68 13.99
N THR A 86 8.41 8.12 12.81
CA THR A 86 9.27 8.78 11.83
C THR A 86 9.82 10.11 12.36
N ASP A 87 9.00 10.94 13.01
CA ASP A 87 9.46 12.20 13.62
C ASP A 87 10.49 11.95 14.72
N ALA A 88 10.29 10.94 15.56
CA ALA A 88 11.24 10.56 16.59
C ALA A 88 12.58 10.07 16.01
N GLU A 89 12.54 9.22 14.97
CA GLU A 89 13.74 8.73 14.28
C GLU A 89 14.50 9.85 13.56
N LEU A 90 13.79 10.73 12.85
CA LEU A 90 14.39 11.91 12.23
C LEU A 90 14.99 12.84 13.29
N GLY A 91 14.30 13.05 14.41
CA GLY A 91 14.80 13.81 15.55
C GLY A 91 16.10 13.24 16.12
N LYS A 92 16.24 11.90 16.20
CA LYS A 92 17.50 11.24 16.61
C LYS A 92 18.60 11.45 15.57
N LYS A 93 18.30 11.33 14.27
CA LYS A 93 19.26 11.53 13.19
C LYS A 93 19.77 12.97 13.11
N VAL A 94 18.89 13.96 13.32
CA VAL A 94 19.27 15.38 13.40
C VAL A 94 20.18 15.65 14.59
N LYS A 95 19.89 15.07 15.77
CA LYS A 95 20.78 15.18 16.94
C LYS A 95 22.15 14.55 16.67
N LYS A 96 22.17 13.34 16.10
CA LYS A 96 23.42 12.65 15.73
C LYS A 96 24.24 13.41 14.69
N ALA A 97 23.59 14.04 13.71
CA ALA A 97 24.26 14.88 12.70
C ALA A 97 24.78 16.21 13.30
N GLY A 98 24.13 16.74 14.33
CA GLY A 98 24.59 17.91 15.07
C GLY A 98 25.78 17.65 15.99
N ASP A 99 25.95 16.41 16.45
CA ASP A 99 26.98 16.01 17.41
C ASP A 99 28.34 15.61 16.77
N GLY A 100 28.47 15.68 15.45
CA GLY A 100 29.78 15.64 14.76
C GLY A 100 30.56 14.31 14.77
N THR A 101 29.97 13.19 15.22
CA THR A 101 30.62 11.87 15.21
C THR A 101 30.12 11.01 14.05
N GLY A 102 30.71 11.23 12.88
CA GLY A 102 30.48 10.39 11.71
C GLY A 102 31.19 9.04 11.83
N GLU A 103 30.44 7.99 12.13
CA GLU A 103 30.79 6.61 11.79
C GLU A 103 29.69 5.99 10.90
N PRO A 104 30.05 5.21 9.87
CA PRO A 104 29.10 4.61 8.94
C PRO A 104 28.41 3.42 9.59
N GLY A 105 27.14 3.60 9.98
CA GLY A 105 26.30 2.56 10.55
C GLY A 105 25.34 1.96 9.53
N ASP A 106 25.63 0.72 9.17
CA ASP A 106 24.77 -0.47 9.01
C ASP A 106 23.29 -0.32 8.59
N GLY A 107 22.89 -1.22 7.69
CA GLY A 107 21.63 -1.22 6.94
C GLY A 107 20.38 -1.40 7.79
N GLY A 108 19.36 -0.59 7.49
CA GLY A 108 18.02 -0.73 8.03
C GLY A 108 17.20 0.54 7.90
N ASP A 109 16.22 0.51 7.00
CA ASP A 109 14.99 1.32 7.05
C ASP A 109 15.15 2.85 6.94
N GLY A 110 15.94 3.29 5.96
CA GLY A 110 16.23 4.69 5.71
C GLY A 110 15.55 5.24 4.47
N THR A 111 14.22 5.26 4.39
CA THR A 111 13.54 6.07 3.37
C THR A 111 13.66 7.55 3.79
N PRO A 112 14.45 8.40 3.09
CA PRO A 112 14.54 9.83 3.38
C PRO A 112 13.16 10.52 3.37
N PRO A 113 13.03 11.68 4.05
CA PRO A 113 11.77 12.41 4.09
C PRO A 113 11.29 12.79 2.68
N PRO A 114 9.96 12.81 2.43
CA PRO A 114 9.42 13.02 1.10
C PRO A 114 9.81 14.41 0.55
N PRO A 115 10.05 14.50 -0.77
CA PRO A 115 10.51 15.72 -1.42
C PRO A 115 9.42 16.80 -1.52
N SER A 116 9.84 18.06 -1.64
CA SER A 116 8.96 19.21 -1.88
C SER A 116 8.58 19.31 -3.37
N GLY A 117 7.74 18.37 -3.83
CA GLY A 117 7.22 18.34 -5.20
C GLY A 117 7.40 16.99 -5.89
N ARG A 118 6.75 16.83 -7.05
CA ARG A 118 6.82 15.60 -7.83
C ARG A 118 8.25 15.35 -8.30
N GLN A 119 8.76 14.14 -8.06
CA GLN A 119 10.07 13.72 -8.55
C GLN A 119 9.92 12.78 -9.74
N ALA A 120 10.78 12.96 -10.74
CA ALA A 120 10.94 12.00 -11.82
C ALA A 120 11.82 10.82 -11.37
N ALA A 121 11.78 9.73 -12.12
CA ALA A 121 12.73 8.63 -11.94
C ALA A 121 14.17 9.11 -12.15
N GLU A 122 15.09 8.55 -11.35
CA GLU A 122 16.53 8.76 -11.47
C GLU A 122 17.19 7.39 -11.64
N PRO A 123 17.59 7.01 -12.86
CA PRO A 123 18.17 5.70 -13.12
C PRO A 123 19.45 5.48 -12.30
N ILE A 124 19.58 4.29 -11.73
CA ILE A 124 20.83 3.82 -11.10
C ILE A 124 21.50 2.78 -12.01
N PRO A 125 22.84 2.61 -11.94
CA PRO A 125 23.50 1.47 -12.56
C PRO A 125 22.93 0.14 -12.01
N VAL A 126 22.73 -0.86 -12.87
CA VAL A 126 22.13 -2.14 -12.47
C VAL A 126 22.99 -2.87 -11.43
N GLU A 127 24.29 -2.63 -11.42
CA GLU A 127 25.25 -3.16 -10.46
C GLU A 127 25.06 -2.59 -9.04
N GLN A 128 24.34 -1.46 -8.91
CA GLN A 128 23.99 -0.88 -7.61
C GLN A 128 22.71 -1.47 -7.02
N VAL A 129 21.96 -2.30 -7.78
CA VAL A 129 20.78 -2.99 -7.25
C VAL A 129 21.23 -4.05 -6.26
N THR A 130 20.66 -4.01 -5.05
CA THR A 130 20.89 -5.04 -4.02
C THR A 130 19.69 -5.98 -3.88
N TYR A 131 19.93 -7.14 -3.27
CA TYR A 131 18.99 -8.26 -3.22
C TYR A 131 18.82 -8.80 -1.80
N ASP A 132 18.85 -7.90 -0.81
CA ASP A 132 18.85 -8.26 0.59
C ASP A 132 17.43 -8.62 1.04
N LYS A 133 17.20 -9.90 1.34
CA LYS A 133 15.91 -10.38 1.85
C LYS A 133 15.69 -9.87 3.28
N GLY A 134 14.96 -8.76 3.39
CA GLY A 134 14.57 -8.16 4.66
C GLY A 134 13.38 -8.85 5.32
N SER A 135 13.06 -8.41 6.53
CA SER A 135 11.81 -8.79 7.22
C SER A 135 10.78 -7.67 7.04
N TRP A 136 9.94 -7.82 6.02
CA TRP A 136 8.91 -6.84 5.69
C TRP A 136 7.52 -7.42 5.96
N PRO A 137 6.65 -6.70 6.69
CA PRO A 137 5.23 -7.04 6.78
C PRO A 137 4.61 -7.35 5.41
N SER A 138 3.91 -8.48 5.30
CA SER A 138 3.19 -8.88 4.11
C SER A 138 1.69 -8.67 4.26
N GLY A 139 0.94 -8.88 3.18
CA GLY A 139 -0.51 -8.76 3.18
C GLY A 139 -1.01 -7.38 2.75
N GLN A 140 -2.33 -7.28 2.57
CA GLN A 140 -2.96 -6.15 1.92
C GLN A 140 -2.76 -4.81 2.68
N ASP A 141 -2.86 -4.83 4.01
CA ASP A 141 -2.74 -3.60 4.80
C ASP A 141 -1.30 -3.09 4.87
N ALA A 142 -0.31 -3.99 4.99
CA ALA A 142 1.10 -3.63 4.85
C ALA A 142 1.38 -3.03 3.46
N THR A 143 0.84 -3.67 2.42
CA THR A 143 0.99 -3.19 1.04
C THR A 143 0.38 -1.81 0.83
N ARG A 144 -0.81 -1.53 1.40
CA ARG A 144 -1.40 -0.19 1.37
C ARG A 144 -0.47 0.86 2.00
N ASN A 145 0.24 0.51 3.08
CA ASN A 145 1.19 1.43 3.71
C ASN A 145 2.42 1.68 2.83
N TYR A 146 2.94 0.66 2.15
CA TYR A 146 4.07 0.84 1.22
C TYR A 146 3.71 1.65 -0.02
N ILE A 147 2.51 1.44 -0.57
CA ILE A 147 1.99 2.26 -1.66
C ILE A 147 1.94 3.74 -1.24
N ASN A 148 1.41 4.03 -0.06
CA ASN A 148 1.35 5.41 0.43
C ASN A 148 2.74 6.03 0.58
N GLN A 149 3.70 5.29 1.13
CA GLN A 149 5.09 5.74 1.23
C GLN A 149 5.72 5.96 -0.15
N ALA A 150 5.48 5.08 -1.12
CA ALA A 150 5.96 5.25 -2.49
C ALA A 150 5.37 6.51 -3.14
N LEU A 151 4.08 6.77 -2.93
CA LEU A 151 3.43 8.00 -3.39
C LEU A 151 3.99 9.25 -2.71
N ASP A 152 4.38 9.16 -1.43
CA ASP A 152 5.05 10.25 -0.72
C ASP A 152 6.43 10.53 -1.33
N GLN A 153 7.24 9.50 -1.58
CA GLN A 153 8.56 9.64 -2.21
C GLN A 153 8.47 10.21 -3.63
N ARG A 154 7.41 9.86 -4.37
CA ARG A 154 7.14 10.39 -5.70
C ARG A 154 6.57 11.82 -5.68
N GLY A 155 6.23 12.35 -4.50
CA GLY A 155 5.64 13.68 -4.33
C GLY A 155 4.19 13.78 -4.81
N VAL A 156 3.44 12.69 -4.80
CA VAL A 156 2.01 12.66 -5.21
C VAL A 156 1.14 13.09 -4.03
N THR A 157 0.67 14.33 -4.05
CA THR A 157 -0.12 14.93 -2.96
C THR A 157 -1.62 15.01 -3.25
N ASP A 158 -2.04 14.96 -4.51
CA ASP A 158 -3.45 15.00 -4.89
C ASP A 158 -4.21 13.77 -4.34
N PRO A 159 -5.24 13.95 -3.49
CA PRO A 159 -5.95 12.83 -2.86
C PRO A 159 -6.59 11.87 -3.87
N ALA A 160 -7.13 12.41 -4.97
CA ALA A 160 -7.79 11.58 -5.98
C ALA A 160 -6.77 10.72 -6.74
N ALA A 161 -5.61 11.28 -7.07
CA ALA A 161 -4.50 10.53 -7.67
C ALA A 161 -4.00 9.43 -6.72
N ARG A 162 -3.82 9.75 -5.44
CA ARG A 162 -3.39 8.76 -4.44
C ARG A 162 -4.38 7.61 -4.32
N GLN A 163 -5.68 7.90 -4.33
CA GLN A 163 -6.71 6.87 -4.30
C GLN A 163 -6.63 5.97 -5.54
N ARG A 164 -6.55 6.54 -6.75
CA ARG A 164 -6.47 5.76 -8.01
C ARG A 164 -5.24 4.85 -8.05
N TRP A 165 -4.07 5.38 -7.71
CA TRP A 165 -2.84 4.59 -7.61
C TRP A 165 -2.96 3.49 -6.56
N THR A 166 -3.55 3.79 -5.41
CA THR A 166 -3.70 2.82 -4.33
C THR A 166 -4.60 1.66 -4.70
N GLU A 167 -5.76 1.94 -5.28
CA GLU A 167 -6.68 0.89 -5.70
C GLU A 167 -6.06 0.01 -6.80
N ALA A 168 -5.39 0.62 -7.79
CA ALA A 168 -4.75 -0.10 -8.87
C ALA A 168 -3.57 -0.97 -8.38
N TYR A 169 -2.74 -0.45 -7.48
CA TYR A 169 -1.58 -1.20 -6.97
C TYR A 169 -1.96 -2.28 -5.98
N LEU A 170 -3.04 -2.12 -5.20
CA LEU A 170 -3.54 -3.23 -4.40
C LEU A 170 -3.92 -4.43 -5.28
N THR A 171 -4.64 -4.20 -6.39
CA THR A 171 -4.97 -5.27 -7.34
C THR A 171 -3.73 -5.83 -8.04
N LEU A 172 -2.81 -4.98 -8.51
CA LEU A 172 -1.59 -5.44 -9.17
C LEU A 172 -0.74 -6.30 -8.23
N THR A 173 -0.48 -5.84 -7.01
CA THR A 173 0.39 -6.57 -6.06
C THR A 173 -0.26 -7.85 -5.52
N GLU A 174 -1.59 -7.92 -5.48
CA GLU A 174 -2.32 -9.17 -5.25
C GLU A 174 -1.99 -10.21 -6.32
N HIS A 175 -2.10 -9.81 -7.59
CA HIS A 175 -1.86 -10.69 -8.73
C HIS A 175 -0.40 -11.10 -8.86
N GLU A 176 0.52 -10.15 -8.68
CA GLU A 176 1.95 -10.33 -8.94
C GLU A 176 2.68 -11.07 -7.81
N SER A 177 2.24 -10.92 -6.56
CA SER A 177 3.00 -11.42 -5.41
C SER A 177 2.16 -12.00 -4.28
N SER A 178 0.83 -11.99 -4.40
CA SER A 178 -0.07 -12.25 -3.25
C SER A 178 0.30 -11.40 -2.03
N TYR A 179 0.68 -10.14 -2.27
CA TYR A 179 1.15 -9.20 -1.25
C TYR A 179 2.41 -9.64 -0.48
N ASN A 180 3.29 -10.44 -1.09
CA ASN A 180 4.53 -10.90 -0.48
C ASN A 180 5.73 -10.07 -0.98
N PRO A 181 6.37 -9.24 -0.14
CA PRO A 181 7.55 -8.48 -0.53
C PRO A 181 8.75 -9.34 -0.90
N MET A 182 8.80 -10.61 -0.46
CA MET A 182 9.87 -11.55 -0.78
C MET A 182 9.56 -12.44 -2.00
N ALA A 183 8.49 -12.15 -2.76
CA ALA A 183 8.13 -12.93 -3.93
C ALA A 183 9.20 -12.86 -5.02
N ILE A 184 9.44 -13.99 -5.68
CA ILE A 184 10.40 -14.15 -6.78
C ILE A 184 9.74 -15.03 -7.83
N ASN A 185 9.88 -14.66 -9.10
CA ASN A 185 9.57 -15.53 -10.23
C ASN A 185 10.86 -15.92 -10.94
N ASP A 186 11.16 -17.22 -10.96
CA ASP A 186 12.40 -17.80 -11.47
C ASP A 186 12.20 -18.78 -12.63
N TRP A 187 11.03 -18.78 -13.26
CA TRP A 187 10.70 -19.76 -14.29
C TRP A 187 10.19 -19.15 -15.61
N ASP A 188 9.86 -17.86 -15.62
CA ASP A 188 9.35 -17.16 -16.80
C ASP A 188 10.43 -16.90 -17.86
N VAL A 189 10.10 -16.07 -18.86
CA VAL A 189 11.04 -15.70 -19.93
C VAL A 189 12.19 -14.81 -19.44
N ASN A 190 11.98 -14.03 -18.37
CA ASN A 190 13.01 -13.17 -17.81
C ASN A 190 14.02 -14.00 -17.01
N ALA A 191 13.59 -15.10 -16.39
CA ALA A 191 14.46 -16.01 -15.66
C ALA A 191 15.36 -16.90 -16.54
N LYS A 192 15.20 -16.85 -17.87
CA LYS A 192 15.93 -17.71 -18.83
C LYS A 192 16.94 -16.93 -19.66
N PRO A 193 18.02 -17.56 -20.16
CA PRO A 193 18.87 -16.96 -21.17
C PRO A 193 18.05 -16.56 -22.43
N PRO A 194 18.38 -15.44 -23.08
CA PRO A 194 19.49 -14.53 -22.80
C PRO A 194 19.22 -13.48 -21.70
N ASN A 195 18.01 -13.43 -21.13
CA ASN A 195 17.59 -12.39 -20.19
C ASN A 195 18.19 -12.58 -18.78
N SER A 196 18.48 -13.82 -18.43
CA SER A 196 19.18 -14.21 -17.20
C SER A 196 20.38 -15.07 -17.55
N THR A 197 21.57 -14.65 -17.14
CA THR A 197 22.85 -15.27 -17.52
C THR A 197 23.75 -15.60 -16.35
N TYR A 198 23.48 -15.05 -15.16
CA TYR A 198 24.20 -15.35 -13.92
C TYR A 198 23.30 -15.17 -12.70
N ASN A 199 23.67 -15.77 -11.57
CA ASN A 199 22.96 -15.60 -10.31
C ASN A 199 23.50 -14.38 -9.54
N VAL A 200 22.60 -13.69 -8.83
CA VAL A 200 22.94 -12.56 -7.94
C VAL A 200 22.98 -13.02 -6.48
N SER A 201 23.18 -12.08 -5.53
CA SER A 201 23.45 -12.40 -4.13
C SER A 201 22.31 -13.13 -3.40
N ASP A 202 21.08 -13.09 -3.91
CA ASP A 202 19.94 -13.85 -3.36
C ASP A 202 19.85 -15.29 -3.86
N GLY A 203 20.77 -15.70 -4.74
CA GLY A 203 20.84 -17.05 -5.31
C GLY A 203 20.03 -17.26 -6.60
N TYR A 204 19.29 -16.25 -7.07
CA TYR A 204 18.45 -16.33 -8.27
C TYR A 204 19.07 -15.60 -9.46
N GLY A 205 18.57 -15.89 -10.65
CA GLY A 205 19.03 -15.27 -11.89
C GLY A 205 18.91 -13.74 -11.91
N ASN A 206 19.85 -13.06 -12.57
CA ASN A 206 19.89 -11.60 -12.70
C ASN A 206 18.71 -11.03 -13.52
N GLY A 207 17.95 -11.88 -14.21
CA GLY A 207 16.71 -11.52 -14.91
C GLY A 207 15.42 -11.80 -14.13
N CYS A 208 15.43 -12.56 -13.03
CA CYS A 208 14.21 -12.94 -12.30
C CYS A 208 13.45 -11.72 -11.75
N SER A 209 12.11 -11.70 -11.82
CA SER A 209 11.33 -10.62 -11.19
C SER A 209 11.20 -10.83 -9.68
N ARG A 210 11.16 -9.71 -8.93
CA ARG A 210 11.22 -9.71 -7.46
C ARG A 210 10.25 -8.68 -6.85
N GLY A 211 9.81 -8.94 -5.63
CA GLY A 211 9.07 -8.00 -4.81
C GLY A 211 7.58 -7.90 -5.13
N LEU A 212 6.91 -6.95 -4.46
CA LEU A 212 5.45 -6.78 -4.51
C LEU A 212 4.91 -6.56 -5.93
N ALA A 213 5.64 -5.78 -6.73
CA ALA A 213 5.25 -5.43 -8.10
C ALA A 213 6.03 -6.24 -9.16
N GLN A 214 6.74 -7.30 -8.75
CA GLN A 214 7.51 -8.18 -9.64
C GLN A 214 8.41 -7.40 -10.63
N CYS A 215 9.22 -6.48 -10.12
CA CYS A 215 10.19 -5.77 -10.96
C CYS A 215 11.36 -6.68 -11.34
N VAL A 216 11.75 -6.65 -12.62
CA VAL A 216 13.03 -7.18 -13.09
C VAL A 216 14.14 -6.19 -12.70
N PRO A 217 15.37 -6.62 -12.33
CA PRO A 217 16.41 -5.72 -11.86
C PRO A 217 16.78 -4.59 -12.81
N GLY A 218 16.84 -4.86 -14.12
CA GLY A 218 17.08 -3.82 -15.12
C GLY A 218 15.98 -2.74 -15.14
N THR A 219 14.71 -3.14 -15.00
CA THR A 219 13.58 -2.20 -14.89
C THR A 219 13.63 -1.41 -13.59
N PHE A 220 13.90 -2.08 -12.46
CA PHE A 220 14.05 -1.43 -11.17
C PHE A 220 15.14 -0.36 -11.22
N ALA A 221 16.30 -0.68 -11.79
CA ALA A 221 17.42 0.23 -11.94
C ALA A 221 17.09 1.42 -12.86
N GLN A 222 16.50 1.16 -14.04
CA GLN A 222 16.17 2.17 -15.04
C GLN A 222 15.09 3.15 -14.57
N TYR A 223 14.18 2.71 -13.71
CA TYR A 223 13.04 3.51 -13.23
C TYR A 223 13.10 3.82 -11.74
N HIS A 224 14.29 3.68 -11.13
CA HIS A 224 14.50 3.89 -9.71
C HIS A 224 13.96 5.24 -9.24
N GLN A 225 13.36 5.26 -8.05
CA GLN A 225 12.85 6.48 -7.43
C GLN A 225 13.94 7.06 -6.52
N PRO A 226 14.45 8.27 -6.80
CA PRO A 226 15.41 8.91 -5.91
C PRO A 226 14.82 9.05 -4.51
N GLY A 227 15.67 8.83 -3.50
CA GLY A 227 15.22 8.80 -2.11
C GLY A 227 14.58 7.47 -1.67
N THR A 228 14.67 6.41 -2.47
CA THR A 228 14.33 5.04 -2.03
C THR A 228 15.56 4.15 -1.99
N SER A 229 15.45 3.00 -1.31
CA SER A 229 16.51 2.00 -1.24
C SER A 229 16.90 1.48 -2.62
N ASN A 230 18.15 1.05 -2.79
CA ASN A 230 18.58 0.31 -3.98
C ASN A 230 18.26 -1.20 -3.88
N ASN A 231 17.70 -1.65 -2.75
CA ASN A 231 17.29 -3.03 -2.57
C ASN A 231 15.97 -3.30 -3.30
N ILE A 232 15.96 -4.22 -4.26
CA ILE A 232 14.76 -4.54 -5.03
C ILE A 232 13.65 -5.19 -4.19
N TYR A 233 14.00 -5.74 -3.03
CA TYR A 233 13.05 -6.30 -2.06
C TYR A 233 12.47 -5.26 -1.08
N ASP A 234 12.99 -4.03 -1.07
CA ASP A 234 12.37 -2.92 -0.35
C ASP A 234 11.00 -2.64 -0.99
N PRO A 235 9.89 -2.83 -0.27
CA PRO A 235 8.56 -2.74 -0.87
C PRO A 235 8.22 -1.32 -1.36
N VAL A 236 8.78 -0.28 -0.74
CA VAL A 236 8.56 1.12 -1.15
C VAL A 236 9.31 1.40 -2.44
N ALA A 237 10.60 1.03 -2.51
CA ALA A 237 11.42 1.20 -3.70
C ALA A 237 10.87 0.39 -4.89
N ASN A 238 10.46 -0.86 -4.64
CA ASN A 238 9.91 -1.76 -5.66
C ASN A 238 8.62 -1.19 -6.28
N ILE A 239 7.69 -0.73 -5.45
CA ILE A 239 6.45 -0.10 -5.90
C ILE A 239 6.74 1.21 -6.63
N ALA A 240 7.62 2.07 -6.09
CA ALA A 240 7.91 3.36 -6.70
C ALA A 240 8.56 3.22 -8.08
N ALA A 241 9.53 2.30 -8.23
CA ALA A 241 10.16 1.99 -9.50
C ALA A 241 9.16 1.42 -10.52
N SER A 242 8.25 0.53 -10.07
CA SER A 242 7.16 0.04 -10.90
C SER A 242 6.25 1.17 -11.39
N MET A 243 5.84 2.10 -10.52
CA MET A 243 4.99 3.23 -10.92
C MET A 243 5.67 4.12 -11.96
N ASN A 244 6.96 4.38 -11.77
CA ASN A 244 7.78 5.13 -12.71
C ASN A 244 7.91 4.40 -14.06
N TYR A 245 8.04 3.07 -14.06
CA TYR A 245 8.01 2.26 -15.27
C TYR A 245 6.66 2.35 -16.00
N LEU A 246 5.54 2.29 -15.28
CA LEU A 246 4.21 2.45 -15.89
C LEU A 246 4.03 3.83 -16.54
N GLU A 247 4.53 4.89 -15.92
CA GLU A 247 4.49 6.24 -16.50
C GLU A 247 5.47 6.40 -17.68
N GLY A 248 6.69 5.89 -17.55
CA GLY A 248 7.73 6.08 -18.56
C GLY A 248 7.54 5.21 -19.81
N TYR A 249 7.16 3.95 -19.63
CA TYR A 249 7.05 2.98 -20.73
C TYR A 249 5.63 2.83 -21.27
N TYR A 250 4.64 2.71 -20.37
CA TYR A 250 3.23 2.58 -20.77
C TYR A 250 2.50 3.92 -20.89
N HIS A 251 3.19 5.03 -20.61
CA HIS A 251 2.63 6.38 -20.66
C HIS A 251 1.38 6.55 -19.79
N VAL A 252 1.29 5.82 -18.67
CA VAL A 252 0.21 6.02 -17.69
C VAL A 252 0.24 7.47 -17.21
N ALA A 253 -0.95 8.06 -17.08
CA ALA A 253 -1.10 9.42 -16.65
C ALA A 253 -0.51 9.61 -15.25
N PRO A 254 0.22 10.72 -15.01
CA PRO A 254 0.79 11.08 -13.72
C PRO A 254 -0.16 10.99 -12.51
N ASP A 255 -1.46 11.16 -12.76
CA ASP A 255 -2.52 11.15 -11.76
C ASP A 255 -3.24 9.79 -11.63
N GLY A 256 -2.78 8.76 -12.38
CA GLY A 256 -3.34 7.41 -12.40
C GLY A 256 -4.73 7.31 -13.02
N SER A 257 -5.23 8.34 -13.71
CA SER A 257 -6.59 8.36 -14.27
C SER A 257 -6.86 7.29 -15.32
N ASP A 258 -5.85 6.86 -16.06
CA ASP A 258 -5.96 5.90 -17.16
C ASP A 258 -5.28 4.55 -16.89
N ILE A 259 -4.78 4.33 -15.67
CA ILE A 259 -3.97 3.14 -15.32
C ILE A 259 -4.72 1.84 -15.61
N ARG A 260 -6.02 1.78 -15.29
CA ARG A 260 -6.86 0.60 -15.50
C ARG A 260 -7.14 0.29 -16.97
N ALA A 261 -7.14 1.32 -17.81
CA ALA A 261 -7.30 1.16 -19.25
C ALA A 261 -6.00 0.68 -19.91
N LYS A 262 -4.84 1.12 -19.40
CA LYS A 262 -3.53 0.82 -19.97
C LYS A 262 -2.90 -0.45 -19.43
N ILE A 263 -3.18 -0.80 -18.17
CA ILE A 263 -2.57 -1.90 -17.45
C ILE A 263 -3.68 -2.85 -16.97
N PRO A 264 -4.06 -3.85 -17.80
CA PRO A 264 -5.15 -4.78 -17.48
C PRO A 264 -4.99 -5.48 -16.13
N GLN A 265 -3.76 -5.78 -15.70
CA GLN A 265 -3.44 -6.42 -14.41
C GLN A 265 -3.93 -5.63 -13.19
N THR A 266 -4.24 -4.35 -13.34
CA THR A 266 -4.79 -3.50 -12.27
C THR A 266 -6.32 -3.59 -12.15
N ASN A 267 -7.00 -4.37 -13.00
CA ASN A 267 -8.44 -4.54 -12.96
C ASN A 267 -8.86 -5.71 -12.04
N PRO A 268 -9.85 -5.50 -11.15
CA PRO A 268 -10.38 -6.59 -10.34
C PRO A 268 -10.95 -7.72 -11.21
N GLY A 269 -10.66 -8.97 -10.85
CA GLY A 269 -11.21 -10.16 -11.53
C GLY A 269 -10.52 -10.54 -12.84
N THR A 270 -9.55 -9.76 -13.32
CA THR A 270 -8.64 -10.18 -14.39
C THR A 270 -7.40 -10.81 -13.79
N HIS A 271 -7.53 -12.05 -13.29
CA HIS A 271 -6.36 -12.83 -12.90
C HIS A 271 -5.68 -13.36 -14.17
N GLN A 272 -4.64 -12.68 -14.62
CA GLN A 272 -3.57 -13.35 -15.36
C GLN A 272 -2.45 -13.61 -14.37
N GLY A 273 -2.65 -14.59 -13.50
CA GLY A 273 -1.57 -15.14 -12.68
C GLY A 273 -0.63 -15.93 -13.58
N TYR A 274 0.66 -15.83 -13.27
CA TYR A 274 1.68 -16.78 -13.71
C TYR A 274 1.51 -18.11 -12.98
#